data_AF-A0A139N5M4-F1
#
_entry.id   AF-A0A139N5M4-F1
#
_cell.length_a   1.000
_cell.length_b   1.000
_cell.length_c   1.000
_cell.angle_alpha   90.00
_cell.angle_beta   90.00
_cell.angle_gamma   90.00
#
_symmetry.space_group_name_H-M   'P 1'
#
loop_
_entity.id
_entity.type
_entity.pdbx_description
1 polymer ?
#
loop_
_entity_poly.entity_id
_entity_poly.type
_entity_poly.pdbx_seq_one_letter_code
_entity_poly.pdbx_strand_id
1 'polypeptide(L)'
;MAIKRIQPMRIQSIKASINASTEEISQGMKSIIEAPVTDSLESCAGLAKTCMENLVETVDSLDLFMNNIAQAFQNMDTDLAGSIQSNDMYSISPQKHTESQRIQQKIYDASIYKELP
;
A
#
# COMPACT_ATOMS: atom_id res chain seq x y z
N MET A 1 6.65 10.55 8.53
CA MET A 1 6.51 10.85 7.07
C MET A 1 5.06 11.17 6.74
N ALA A 2 4.80 11.99 5.71
CA ALA A 2 3.44 12.19 5.21
C ALA A 2 3.03 10.99 4.33
N ILE A 3 1.85 10.41 4.60
CA ILE A 3 1.32 9.29 3.82
C ILE A 3 1.02 9.78 2.39
N LYS A 4 1.67 9.17 1.40
CA LYS A 4 1.44 9.49 -0.01
C LYS A 4 0.18 8.78 -0.50
N ARG A 5 -0.98 9.42 -0.30
CA ARG A 5 -2.28 8.96 -0.82
C ARG A 5 -2.48 9.42 -2.26
N ILE A 6 -3.33 8.72 -3.00
CA ILE A 6 -3.85 9.29 -4.25
C ILE A 6 -4.60 10.57 -3.90
N GLN A 7 -4.40 11.62 -4.69
CA GLN A 7 -5.08 12.89 -4.47
C GLN A 7 -6.58 12.71 -4.66
N PRO A 8 -7.42 12.98 -3.64
CA PRO A 8 -8.87 12.76 -3.74
C PRO A 8 -9.51 13.49 -4.92
N MET A 9 -9.04 14.71 -5.22
CA MET A 9 -9.48 15.49 -6.37
C MET A 9 -9.21 14.81 -7.73
N ARG A 10 -8.14 14.01 -7.84
CA ARG A 10 -7.86 13.26 -9.07
C ARG A 10 -8.84 12.13 -9.27
N ILE A 11 -9.16 11.38 -8.20
CA ILE A 11 -10.18 10.32 -8.25
C ILE A 11 -11.54 10.93 -8.59
N GLN A 12 -11.92 12.02 -7.92
CA GLN A 12 -13.18 12.70 -8.17
C GLN A 12 -13.29 13.20 -9.62
N SER A 13 -12.23 13.79 -10.16
CA SER A 13 -12.18 14.24 -11.55
C SER A 13 -12.34 13.09 -12.55
N ILE A 14 -11.65 11.96 -12.31
CA ILE A 14 -11.78 10.75 -13.13
C ILE A 14 -13.21 10.22 -13.11
N LYS A 15 -13.83 10.08 -11.93
CA LYS A 15 -15.23 9.63 -11.81
C LYS A 15 -16.19 10.58 -12.52
N ALA A 16 -16.01 11.89 -12.34
CA ALA A 16 -16.83 12.89 -13.00
C ALA A 16 -16.73 12.81 -14.53
N SER A 17 -15.51 12.64 -15.07
CA SER A 17 -15.30 12.49 -16.51
C SER A 17 -15.96 11.23 -17.06
N ILE A 18 -15.81 10.08 -16.38
CA ILE A 18 -16.41 8.82 -16.82
C ILE A 18 -17.94 8.95 -16.80
N ASN A 19 -18.51 9.47 -15.71
CA ASN A 19 -19.96 9.68 -15.61
C ASN A 19 -20.49 10.64 -16.69
N ALA A 20 -19.77 11.73 -16.97
CA ALA A 20 -20.15 12.65 -18.05
C ALA A 20 -20.17 11.94 -19.40
N SER A 21 -19.14 11.14 -19.72
CA SER A 21 -19.12 10.34 -20.95
C SER A 21 -20.26 9.31 -20.99
N THR A 22 -20.59 8.67 -19.86
CA THR A 22 -21.71 7.70 -19.77
C THR A 22 -23.05 8.36 -20.06
N GLU A 23 -23.26 9.56 -19.55
CA GLU A 23 -24.46 10.35 -19.81
C GLU A 23 -24.51 10.79 -21.28
N GLU A 24 -23.40 11.28 -21.85
CA GLU A 24 -23.32 11.68 -23.26
C GLU A 24 -23.65 10.54 -24.21
N ILE A 25 -23.18 9.31 -23.95
CA ILE A 25 -23.55 8.12 -24.76
C ILE A 25 -25.06 7.90 -24.69
N SER A 26 -25.64 7.99 -23.50
CA SER A 26 -27.08 7.78 -23.28
C SER A 26 -27.93 8.85 -23.99
N GLN A 27 -27.51 10.11 -23.94
CA GLN A 27 -28.20 11.22 -24.60
C GLN A 27 -28.02 11.18 -26.12
N GLY A 28 -26.82 10.84 -26.59
CA GLY A 28 -26.52 10.66 -28.01
C GLY A 28 -27.43 9.60 -28.62
N MET A 29 -27.61 8.45 -27.98
CA MET A 29 -28.47 7.37 -28.49
C MET A 29 -29.94 7.79 -28.61
N LYS A 30 -30.46 8.54 -27.62
CA LYS A 30 -31.85 9.07 -27.64
C LYS A 30 -32.11 10.03 -28.81
N SER A 31 -31.06 10.64 -29.37
CA SER A 31 -31.18 11.60 -30.47
C SER A 31 -31.22 10.96 -31.86
N ILE A 32 -30.98 9.65 -31.96
CA ILE A 32 -30.91 8.93 -33.24
C ILE A 32 -32.31 8.50 -33.68
N ILE A 33 -32.62 8.69 -34.97
CA ILE A 33 -33.89 8.29 -35.58
C ILE A 33 -33.95 6.76 -35.65
N GLU A 34 -35.01 6.18 -35.09
CA GLU A 34 -35.26 4.74 -35.05
C GLU A 34 -35.31 4.14 -36.46
N ALA A 35 -34.41 3.20 -36.73
CA ALA A 35 -34.28 2.50 -38.01
C ALA A 35 -33.68 1.10 -37.78
N PRO A 36 -33.80 0.14 -38.71
CA PRO A 36 -33.26 -1.22 -38.51
C PRO A 36 -31.75 -1.28 -38.18
N VAL A 37 -30.99 -0.25 -38.56
CA VAL A 37 -29.56 -0.11 -38.25
C VAL A 37 -29.30 0.45 -36.85
N THR A 38 -30.29 1.07 -36.19
CA THR A 38 -30.13 1.68 -34.87
C THR A 38 -30.13 0.66 -33.74
N ASP A 39 -30.73 -0.51 -33.92
CA ASP A 39 -30.77 -1.57 -32.89
C ASP A 39 -29.36 -2.05 -32.51
N SER A 40 -28.49 -2.21 -33.53
CA SER A 40 -27.09 -2.60 -33.32
C SER A 40 -26.29 -1.48 -32.64
N LEU A 41 -26.64 -0.23 -32.92
CA LEU A 41 -26.01 0.95 -32.32
C LEU A 41 -26.46 1.13 -30.86
N GLU A 42 -27.74 0.90 -30.56
CA GLU A 42 -28.28 0.92 -29.20
C GLU A 42 -27.62 -0.16 -28.34
N SER A 43 -27.48 -1.38 -28.88
CA SER A 43 -26.77 -2.47 -28.20
C SER A 43 -25.31 -2.10 -27.92
N CYS A 44 -24.60 -1.51 -28.90
CA CYS A 44 -23.24 -1.02 -28.72
C CYS A 44 -23.13 0.09 -27.66
N ALA A 45 -24.04 1.06 -27.68
CA ALA A 45 -24.12 2.14 -26.70
C ALA A 45 -24.39 1.59 -25.29
N GLY A 46 -25.25 0.58 -25.16
CA GLY A 46 -25.49 -0.14 -23.91
C GLY A 46 -24.23 -0.83 -23.37
N LEU A 47 -23.49 -1.55 -24.23
CA LEU A 47 -22.22 -2.17 -23.84
C LEU A 47 -21.17 -1.15 -23.43
N ALA A 48 -21.06 -0.03 -24.16
CA ALA A 48 -20.15 1.06 -23.83
C ALA A 48 -20.50 1.71 -22.49
N LYS A 49 -21.79 1.92 -22.22
CA LYS A 49 -22.31 2.40 -20.94
C LYS A 49 -21.90 1.48 -19.79
N THR A 50 -22.21 0.19 -19.89
CA THR A 50 -21.83 -0.80 -18.88
C THR A 50 -20.32 -0.85 -18.67
N CYS A 51 -19.53 -0.76 -19.74
CA CYS A 51 -18.08 -0.71 -19.64
C CYS A 51 -17.61 0.50 -18.83
N MET A 52 -18.19 1.68 -19.06
CA MET A 52 -17.83 2.88 -18.32
C MET A 52 -18.30 2.86 -16.87
N GLU A 53 -19.47 2.30 -16.56
CA GLU A 53 -19.92 2.06 -15.18
C GLU A 53 -18.93 1.15 -14.44
N ASN A 54 -18.50 0.05 -15.06
CA ASN A 54 -17.48 -0.85 -14.49
C ASN A 54 -16.12 -0.15 -14.27
N LEU A 55 -15.76 0.83 -15.11
CA LEU A 55 -14.53 1.62 -14.90
C LEU A 55 -14.62 2.50 -13.65
N VAL A 56 -15.80 3.04 -13.32
CA VAL A 56 -16.01 3.81 -12.07
C VAL A 56 -15.78 2.91 -10.85
N GLU A 57 -16.35 1.72 -10.84
CA GLU A 57 -16.16 0.73 -9.77
C GLU A 57 -14.69 0.30 -9.65
N THR A 58 -14.02 0.10 -10.79
CA THR A 58 -12.60 -0.23 -10.84
C THR A 58 -11.75 0.87 -10.19
N VAL A 59 -12.02 2.15 -10.49
CA VAL A 59 -11.32 3.29 -9.88
C VAL A 59 -11.53 3.32 -8.36
N ASP A 60 -12.74 3.06 -7.87
CA ASP A 60 -13.04 3.01 -6.44
C ASP A 60 -12.29 1.87 -5.73
N SER A 61 -12.26 0.68 -6.35
CA SER A 61 -11.53 -0.46 -5.80
C SER A 61 -10.02 -0.23 -5.74
N LEU A 62 -9.46 0.45 -6.74
CA LEU A 62 -8.04 0.85 -6.78
C LEU A 62 -7.70 1.88 -5.72
N ASP A 63 -8.56 2.88 -5.48
CA ASP A 63 -8.36 3.85 -4.40
C ASP A 63 -8.34 3.17 -3.03
N LEU A 64 -9.31 2.29 -2.76
CA LEU A 64 -9.36 1.51 -1.52
C LEU A 64 -8.10 0.65 -1.35
N PHE A 65 -7.69 -0.06 -2.40
CA PHE A 65 -6.49 -0.90 -2.38
C PHE A 65 -5.22 -0.10 -2.07
N MET A 66 -5.05 1.05 -2.72
CA MET A 66 -3.88 1.92 -2.52
C MET A 66 -3.88 2.55 -1.11
N ASN A 67 -5.06 2.88 -0.57
CA ASN A 67 -5.19 3.35 0.81
C ASN A 67 -4.81 2.25 1.82
N ASN A 68 -5.19 1.00 1.58
CA ASN A 68 -4.81 -0.13 2.43
C ASN A 68 -3.30 -0.38 2.41
N ILE A 69 -2.67 -0.30 1.22
CA ILE A 69 -1.20 -0.38 1.10
C ILE A 69 -0.54 0.72 1.92
N ALA A 70 -1.01 1.96 1.78
CA ALA A 70 -0.45 3.10 2.49
C ALA A 70 -0.56 2.94 4.01
N GLN A 71 -1.66 2.36 4.50
CA GLN A 71 -1.85 2.03 5.91
C GLN A 71 -0.90 0.92 6.39
N ALA A 72 -0.72 -0.14 5.59
CA ALA A 72 0.19 -1.23 5.93
C ALA A 72 1.64 -0.75 6.07
N PHE A 73 2.10 0.12 5.17
CA PHE A 73 3.43 0.74 5.26
C PHE A 73 3.57 1.63 6.51
N GLN A 74 2.53 2.39 6.87
CA GLN A 74 2.55 3.20 8.09
C GLN A 74 2.67 2.33 9.35
N ASN A 75 1.90 1.23 9.40
CA ASN A 75 1.94 0.32 10.55
C ASN A 75 3.33 -0.30 10.69
N MET A 76 3.92 -0.77 9.58
CA MET A 76 5.28 -1.31 9.57
C MET A 76 6.33 -0.29 10.03
N ASP A 77 6.25 0.96 9.56
CA ASP A 77 7.16 2.04 9.98
C ASP A 77 7.03 2.33 11.49
N THR A 78 5.79 2.33 11.99
CA THR A 78 5.49 2.55 13.42
C THR A 78 6.02 1.40 14.28
N ASP A 79 5.80 0.15 13.87
CA ASP A 79 6.25 -1.04 14.58
C ASP A 79 7.79 -1.13 14.60
N LEU A 80 8.44 -0.78 13.48
CA LEU A 80 9.89 -0.74 13.39
C LEU A 80 10.47 0.37 14.28
N ALA A 81 9.88 1.58 14.25
CA ALA A 81 10.29 2.67 15.13
C ALA A 81 10.12 2.30 16.61
N GLY A 82 9.01 1.65 16.96
CA GLY A 82 8.74 1.13 18.30
C GLY A 82 9.79 0.12 18.75
N SER A 83 10.15 -0.82 17.87
CA SER A 83 11.16 -1.87 18.13
C SER A 83 12.58 -1.30 18.28
N ILE A 84 12.91 -0.24 17.54
CA ILE A 84 14.19 0.47 17.71
C ILE A 84 14.20 1.23 19.04
N GLN A 85 13.08 1.89 19.39
CA GLN A 85 12.98 2.66 20.63
C GLN A 85 12.94 1.77 21.88
N SER A 86 12.36 0.57 21.81
CA SER A 86 12.30 -0.38 22.93
C SER A 86 13.66 -0.98 23.28
N ASN A 87 14.70 -0.79 22.44
CA ASN A 87 16.09 -1.16 22.71
C ASN A 87 16.29 -2.66 23.05
N ASP A 88 15.38 -3.54 22.62
CA ASP A 88 15.47 -4.99 22.86
C ASP A 88 16.71 -5.60 22.17
N MET A 89 17.26 -4.93 21.16
CA MET A 89 18.49 -5.35 20.46
C MET A 89 19.77 -5.15 21.30
N TYR A 90 19.76 -4.30 22.34
CA TYR A 90 20.90 -4.02 23.21
C TYR A 90 20.59 -4.29 24.71
N SER A 91 19.74 -5.26 25.02
CA SER A 91 19.36 -5.61 26.40
C SER A 91 20.54 -6.15 27.25
N ILE A 92 21.68 -6.50 26.64
CA ILE A 92 22.88 -6.83 27.39
C ILE A 92 23.60 -5.53 27.79
N SER A 93 23.26 -5.01 28.97
CA SER A 93 24.11 -4.03 29.65
C SER A 93 25.53 -4.61 29.80
N PRO A 94 26.60 -3.88 29.47
CA PRO A 94 27.96 -4.35 29.72
C PRO A 94 28.09 -4.74 31.19
N GLN A 95 28.36 -6.02 31.47
CA GLN A 95 28.57 -6.47 32.83
C GLN A 95 29.77 -5.68 33.40
N LYS A 96 29.52 -4.88 34.44
CA LYS A 96 30.60 -4.23 35.19
C LYS A 96 31.35 -5.29 35.98
N HIS A 97 32.31 -5.94 35.33
CA HIS A 97 33.22 -6.84 36.00
C HIS A 97 34.19 -6.02 36.86
N THR A 98 34.34 -6.42 38.11
CA THR A 98 35.47 -5.97 38.94
C THR A 98 36.78 -6.39 38.29
N GLU A 99 37.86 -5.64 38.49
CA GLU A 99 39.17 -5.95 37.90
C GLU A 99 39.60 -7.40 38.18
N SER A 100 39.29 -7.89 39.37
CA SER A 100 39.51 -9.28 39.79
C SER A 100 38.76 -10.31 38.93
N GLN A 101 37.51 -10.04 38.55
CA GLN A 101 36.72 -10.91 37.67
C GLN A 101 37.27 -10.89 36.23
N ARG A 102 37.71 -9.72 35.74
CA ARG A 102 38.34 -9.59 34.41
C ARG A 102 39.65 -10.36 34.32
N ILE A 103 40.46 -10.32 35.38
CA ILE A 103 41.73 -11.05 35.46
C ILE A 103 41.47 -12.55 35.51
N GLN A 104 40.51 -13.03 36.30
CA GLN A 104 40.17 -14.46 36.35
C GLN A 104 39.65 -14.99 35.01
N GLN A 105 38.78 -14.24 34.33
CA GLN A 105 38.29 -14.60 33.00
C GLN A 105 39.46 -14.72 32.00
N LYS A 106 40.38 -13.75 31.97
CA LYS A 106 41.56 -13.79 31.10
C LYS A 106 42.47 -14.98 31.39
N ILE A 107 42.65 -15.33 32.66
CA ILE A 107 43.47 -16.48 33.06
C ILE A 107 42.80 -17.78 32.61
N TYR A 108 41.48 -17.90 32.79
CA TYR A 108 40.70 -19.03 32.33
C TYR A 108 40.77 -19.18 30.81
N ASP A 109 40.48 -18.12 30.06
CA ASP A 109 40.52 -18.14 28.59
C ASP A 109 41.94 -18.48 28.07
N ALA A 110 42.99 -17.90 28.68
CA ALA A 110 44.38 -18.22 28.35
C ALA A 110 44.77 -19.66 28.70
N SER A 111 44.13 -20.29 29.69
CA SER A 111 44.36 -21.71 30.02
C SER A 111 43.76 -22.63 28.96
N ILE A 112 42.60 -22.29 28.40
CA ILE A 112 41.97 -23.04 27.30
C ILE A 112 42.90 -23.09 26.07
N TYR A 113 43.57 -21.98 25.75
CA TYR A 113 44.52 -21.94 24.62
C TYR A 113 45.80 -22.75 24.85
N LYS A 114 46.17 -23.03 26.10
CA LYS A 114 47.35 -23.86 26.42
C LYS A 114 47.05 -25.35 26.39
N GLU A 115 45.77 -25.74 26.41
CA GLU A 115 45.31 -27.13 26.36
C GLU A 115 44.89 -27.57 24.94
N LEU A 116 44.96 -26.66 23.95
CA LEU A 116 44.81 -27.02 22.54
C LEU A 116 46.11 -27.69 22.03
N PRO A 117 46.02 -28.84 21.33
CA PRO A 117 47.18 -29.57 20.80
C PRO A 117 47.94 -28.82 19.70
#